data_AF-A0A9E0KS33-F1
#
_entry.id   AF-A0A9E0KS33-F1
#
_cell.length_a   1.000
_cell.length_b   1.000
_cell.length_c   1.000
_cell.angle_alpha   90.00
_cell.angle_beta   90.00
_cell.angle_gamma   90.00
#
_symmetry.space_group_name_H-M   'P 1'
#
loop_
_entity.id
_entity.type
_entity.pdbx_description
1 polymer ?
#
loop_
_entity_poly.entity_id
_entity_poly.type
_entity_poly.pdbx_seq_one_letter_code
_entity_poly.pdbx_strand_id
1 'polypeptide(L)'
;MNVLDENIIDNQRRLLSSWRIPVRQIGYEIGRKGMKDREIIPFLLPLNQPTFFTRDDDFYQRYLCHAGYCLVYLDVRKEEVATFVRRVLRHTAFRTKARRMGKVIRASHGGLAVWSLHAEKEELLDWD
;
A
#
# COMPACT_ATOMS: atom_id res chain seq x y z
N MET A 1 -4.78 9.18 -3.16
CA MET A 1 -4.46 9.39 -1.72
C MET A 1 -3.58 8.23 -1.26
N ASN A 2 -2.66 8.41 -0.31
CA ASN A 2 -1.94 7.28 0.31
C ASN A 2 -2.54 7.02 1.70
N VAL A 3 -2.83 5.77 2.00
CA VAL A 3 -3.47 5.34 3.24
C VAL A 3 -2.54 4.37 3.96
N LEU A 4 -2.32 4.58 5.25
CA LEU A 4 -1.61 3.66 6.11
C LEU A 4 -2.61 2.85 6.93
N ASP A 5 -2.30 1.57 7.11
CA ASP A 5 -2.97 0.71 8.08
C ASP A 5 -2.80 1.22 9.52
N GLU A 6 -3.73 0.86 10.40
CA GLU A 6 -3.73 1.17 11.83
C GLU A 6 -2.44 0.69 12.49
N ASN A 7 -1.93 -0.48 12.09
CA ASN A 7 -0.77 -1.13 12.70
C ASN A 7 0.60 -0.54 12.26
N ILE A 8 0.60 0.52 11.46
CA ILE A 8 1.83 1.26 11.13
C ILE A 8 2.19 2.19 12.31
N ILE A 9 3.40 2.00 12.85
CA ILE A 9 3.85 2.74 14.03
C ILE A 9 4.08 4.24 13.72
N ASP A 10 3.78 5.08 14.72
CA ASP A 10 3.69 6.52 14.54
C ASP A 10 5.00 7.21 14.11
N ASN A 11 6.17 6.69 14.52
CA ASN A 11 7.45 7.23 14.06
C ASN A 11 7.63 7.10 12.54
N GLN A 12 7.09 6.06 11.90
CA GLN A 12 7.14 5.87 10.44
C GLN A 12 6.21 6.84 9.73
N ARG A 13 4.99 7.03 10.25
CA ARG A 13 4.07 8.06 9.74
C ARG A 13 4.70 9.46 9.83
N ARG A 14 5.30 9.80 10.98
CA ARG A 14 6.01 11.07 11.18
C ARG A 14 7.20 11.22 10.22
N LEU A 15 7.94 10.15 9.97
CA LEU A 15 9.05 10.16 9.02
C LEU A 15 8.57 10.43 7.59
N LEU A 16 7.47 9.81 7.15
CA LEU A 16 6.83 10.11 5.86
C LEU A 16 6.41 11.58 5.75
N SER A 17 5.81 12.13 6.81
CA SER A 17 5.45 13.55 6.88
C SER A 17 6.68 14.46 6.78
N SER A 18 7.79 14.11 7.43
CA SER A 18 9.04 14.88 7.34
C SER A 18 9.61 14.93 5.92
N TRP A 19 9.35 13.89 5.11
CA TRP A 19 9.70 13.84 3.69
C TRP A 19 8.64 14.44 2.77
N ARG A 20 7.61 15.09 3.33
CA ARG A 20 6.47 15.67 2.61
C ARG A 20 5.72 14.63 1.76
N ILE A 21 5.65 13.38 2.23
CA ILE A 21 4.84 12.34 1.60
C ILE A 21 3.47 12.35 2.30
N PRO A 22 2.41 12.84 1.64
CA PRO A 22 1.10 12.93 2.27
C PRO A 22 0.51 11.53 2.45
N VAL A 23 0.14 11.22 3.68
CA VAL A 23 -0.51 9.96 4.10
C VAL A 23 -1.65 10.27 5.06
N ARG A 24 -2.63 9.36 5.14
CA ARG A 24 -3.66 9.33 6.18
C ARG A 24 -3.69 7.94 6.79
N GLN A 25 -3.80 7.83 8.11
CA GLN A 25 -3.80 6.55 8.80
C GLN A 25 -5.21 6.16 9.24
N ILE A 26 -5.55 4.89 9.03
CA ILE A 26 -6.80 4.31 9.54
C ILE A 26 -6.79 4.35 11.07
N GLY A 27 -7.92 4.74 11.66
CA GLY A 27 -8.07 4.86 13.12
C GLY A 27 -7.55 6.16 13.72
N TYR A 28 -6.95 7.04 12.91
CA TYR A 28 -6.49 8.37 13.33
C TYR A 28 -7.13 9.47 12.47
N GLU A 29 -6.75 9.58 11.19
CA GLU A 29 -7.26 10.64 10.31
C GLU A 29 -8.43 10.19 9.42
N ILE A 30 -8.58 8.87 9.20
CA ILE A 30 -9.67 8.30 8.40
C ILE A 30 -10.16 6.97 8.99
N GLY A 31 -11.37 6.56 8.59
CA GLY A 31 -11.96 5.30 9.06
C GLY A 31 -12.18 5.30 10.58
N ARG A 32 -12.20 4.10 11.17
CA ARG A 32 -12.31 3.92 12.63
C ARG A 32 -11.22 2.98 13.13
N LYS A 33 -10.91 3.08 14.42
CA LYS A 33 -9.99 2.18 15.08
C LYS A 33 -10.57 0.76 15.19
N GLY A 34 -9.76 -0.27 15.02
CA GLY A 34 -10.15 -1.68 15.15
C GLY A 34 -10.97 -2.22 13.98
N MET A 35 -10.89 -1.60 12.81
CA MET A 35 -11.49 -2.14 11.59
C MET A 35 -10.93 -3.52 11.29
N LYS A 36 -11.79 -4.45 10.88
CA LYS A 36 -11.39 -5.79 10.45
C LYS A 36 -11.03 -5.78 8.97
N ASP A 37 -10.27 -6.77 8.51
CA ASP A 37 -9.78 -6.82 7.12
C ASP A 37 -10.92 -6.82 6.10
N ARG A 38 -12.00 -7.55 6.42
CA ARG A 38 -13.26 -7.56 5.65
C ARG A 38 -13.91 -6.18 5.49
N GLU A 39 -13.58 -5.22 6.35
CA GLU A 39 -14.10 -3.84 6.32
C GLU A 39 -13.17 -2.89 5.59
N ILE A 40 -11.88 -3.22 5.46
CA ILE A 40 -10.88 -2.37 4.81
C ILE A 40 -11.20 -2.21 3.33
N ILE A 41 -11.46 -3.30 2.60
CA ILE A 41 -11.75 -3.21 1.15
C ILE A 41 -13.01 -2.37 0.87
N PRO A 42 -14.18 -2.62 1.51
CA PRO A 42 -15.35 -1.75 1.37
C PRO A 42 -15.09 -0.29 1.73
N PHE A 43 -14.23 -0.04 2.72
CA PHE A 43 -13.84 1.33 3.11
C PHE A 43 -12.96 2.03 2.07
N LEU A 44 -12.08 1.31 1.36
CA LEU A 44 -11.21 1.87 0.34
C LEU A 44 -11.96 2.22 -0.96
N LEU A 45 -12.98 1.45 -1.34
CA LEU A 45 -13.75 1.61 -2.57
C LEU A 45 -14.33 3.02 -2.81
N PRO A 46 -14.97 3.69 -1.83
CA PRO A 46 -15.51 5.03 -2.02
C PRO A 46 -14.44 6.14 -2.03
N LEU A 47 -13.19 5.84 -1.67
CA LEU A 47 -12.12 6.83 -1.70
C LEU A 47 -11.65 7.06 -3.15
N ASN A 48 -11.17 8.27 -3.44
CA ASN A 48 -10.63 8.59 -4.76
C ASN A 48 -9.29 7.89 -5.02
N GLN A 49 -9.36 6.65 -5.51
CA GLN A 49 -8.23 5.87 -5.98
C GLN A 49 -7.07 5.83 -4.98
N PRO A 50 -7.29 5.28 -3.76
CA PRO A 50 -6.27 5.22 -2.74
C PRO A 50 -5.18 4.19 -3.07
N THR A 51 -3.97 4.43 -2.55
CA THR A 51 -2.94 3.39 -2.39
C THR A 51 -2.86 3.08 -0.91
N PHE A 52 -3.24 1.86 -0.53
CA PHE A 52 -3.25 1.36 0.84
C PHE A 52 -1.95 0.62 1.13
N PHE A 53 -1.30 0.95 2.24
CA PHE A 53 -0.07 0.33 2.71
C PHE A 53 -0.34 -0.37 4.03
N THR A 54 -0.04 -1.67 4.07
CA THR A 54 -0.18 -2.52 5.25
C THR A 54 1.05 -3.42 5.40
N ARG A 55 1.23 -4.00 6.59
CA ARG A 55 2.17 -5.10 6.84
C ARG A 55 1.47 -6.44 7.06
N ASP A 56 0.17 -6.50 6.78
CA ASP A 56 -0.65 -7.69 6.85
C ASP A 56 -0.62 -8.42 5.50
N ASP A 57 -0.20 -9.69 5.50
CA ASP A 57 -0.03 -10.52 4.32
C ASP A 57 -1.34 -11.02 3.73
N ASP A 58 -2.45 -10.98 4.49
CA ASP A 58 -3.78 -11.34 3.99
C ASP A 58 -4.25 -10.41 2.86
N PHE A 59 -3.65 -9.21 2.73
CA PHE A 59 -3.91 -8.29 1.62
C PHE A 59 -3.08 -8.59 0.36
N TYR A 60 -2.17 -9.56 0.40
CA TYR A 60 -1.38 -9.99 -0.76
C TYR A 60 -2.07 -11.12 -1.54
N GLN A 61 -3.27 -10.83 -2.03
CA GLN A 61 -4.08 -11.82 -2.74
C GLN A 61 -4.48 -11.31 -4.13
N ARG A 62 -4.30 -12.16 -5.15
CA ARG A 62 -4.62 -11.81 -6.55
C ARG A 62 -6.06 -11.32 -6.73
N TYR A 63 -7.02 -11.95 -6.05
CA TYR A 63 -8.44 -11.62 -6.16
C TYR A 63 -8.80 -10.25 -5.58
N LEU A 64 -7.90 -9.62 -4.82
CA LEU A 64 -8.06 -8.25 -4.31
C LEU A 64 -7.63 -7.18 -5.33
N CYS A 65 -7.19 -7.54 -6.53
CA CYS A 65 -6.94 -6.54 -7.57
C CYS A 65 -8.23 -5.82 -7.96
N HIS A 66 -8.24 -4.49 -7.92
CA HIS A 66 -9.41 -3.69 -8.27
C HIS A 66 -9.03 -2.32 -8.85
N ALA A 67 -9.70 -1.88 -9.91
CA ALA A 67 -9.39 -0.62 -10.59
C ALA A 67 -9.55 0.64 -9.71
N GLY A 68 -10.33 0.52 -8.64
CA GLY A 68 -10.61 1.61 -7.70
C GLY A 68 -9.53 1.86 -6.65
N TYR A 69 -8.51 1.00 -6.50
CA TYR A 69 -7.44 1.20 -5.52
C TYR A 69 -6.14 0.47 -5.91
N CYS A 70 -5.13 0.61 -5.06
CA CYS A 70 -3.92 -0.20 -5.07
C CYS A 70 -3.63 -0.66 -3.64
N LEU A 71 -3.26 -1.93 -3.48
CA LEU A 71 -2.82 -2.49 -2.19
C LEU A 71 -1.32 -2.73 -2.23
N VAL A 72 -0.65 -2.40 -1.12
CA VAL A 72 0.78 -2.61 -0.94
C VAL A 72 0.99 -3.32 0.39
N TYR A 73 1.33 -4.59 0.31
CA TYR A 73 1.84 -5.37 1.43
C TYR A 73 3.35 -5.13 1.57
N LEU A 74 3.74 -4.61 2.72
CA LEU A 74 5.12 -4.28 3.08
C LEU A 74 5.71 -5.43 3.89
N ASP A 75 6.38 -6.36 3.20
CA ASP A 75 7.09 -7.51 3.77
C ASP A 75 8.47 -7.07 4.30
N VAL A 76 8.43 -6.19 5.31
CA VAL A 76 9.60 -5.56 5.93
C VAL A 76 9.36 -5.30 7.41
N ARG A 77 10.41 -4.94 8.14
CA ARG A 77 10.28 -4.63 9.57
C ARG A 77 9.48 -3.35 9.79
N LYS A 78 8.86 -3.23 10.97
CA LYS A 78 8.03 -2.06 11.32
C LYS A 78 8.79 -0.74 11.22
N GLU A 79 10.11 -0.76 11.43
CA GLU A 79 10.98 0.41 11.37
C GLU A 79 11.36 0.83 9.95
N GLU A 80 11.06 0.01 8.94
CA GLU A 80 11.45 0.22 7.55
C GLU A 80 10.30 0.73 6.67
N VAL A 81 9.07 0.75 7.21
CA VAL A 81 7.84 1.07 6.48
C VAL A 81 7.95 2.37 5.70
N ALA A 82 8.40 3.46 6.32
CA ALA A 82 8.47 4.76 5.67
C ALA A 82 9.39 4.70 4.44
N THR A 83 10.56 4.07 4.59
CA THR A 83 11.54 3.89 3.52
C THR A 83 10.92 3.12 2.37
N PHE A 84 10.23 2.01 2.62
CA PHE A 84 9.64 1.19 1.57
C PHE A 84 8.41 1.82 0.91
N VAL A 85 7.55 2.50 1.68
CA VAL A 85 6.46 3.34 1.13
C VAL A 85 7.04 4.36 0.14
N ARG A 86 8.12 5.06 0.54
CA ARG A 86 8.79 6.03 -0.33
C ARG A 86 9.41 5.37 -1.57
N ARG A 87 10.03 4.20 -1.44
CA ARG A 87 10.61 3.46 -2.59
C ARG A 87 9.51 3.05 -3.57
N VAL A 88 8.41 2.46 -3.11
CA VAL A 88 7.25 2.11 -3.97
C VAL A 88 6.70 3.35 -4.68
N LEU A 89 6.50 4.46 -3.96
CA LEU A 89 5.97 5.69 -4.55
C LEU A 89 6.91 6.36 -5.56
N ARG A 90 8.20 6.02 -5.55
CA ARG A 90 9.21 6.55 -6.48
C ARG A 90 9.53 5.59 -7.63
N HIS A 91 9.24 4.31 -7.44
CA HIS A 91 9.51 3.27 -8.42
C HIS A 91 8.91 3.63 -9.78
N THR A 92 9.67 3.45 -10.86
CA THR A 92 9.26 3.84 -12.21
C THR A 92 7.93 3.20 -12.62
N ALA A 93 7.70 1.94 -12.24
CA ALA A 93 6.45 1.23 -12.49
C ALA A 93 5.24 1.77 -11.69
N PHE A 94 5.43 2.56 -10.63
CA PHE A 94 4.37 2.96 -9.68
C PHE A 94 4.32 4.45 -9.35
N ARG A 95 5.20 5.28 -9.91
CA ARG A 95 5.35 6.69 -9.51
C ARG A 95 4.08 7.53 -9.64
N THR A 96 3.19 7.21 -10.58
CA THR A 96 1.93 7.94 -10.77
C THR A 96 0.75 7.16 -10.19
N LYS A 97 -0.31 7.88 -9.77
CA LYS A 97 -1.55 7.25 -9.28
C LYS A 97 -2.10 6.25 -10.31
N ALA A 98 -2.18 6.66 -11.57
CA ALA A 98 -2.68 5.83 -12.67
C ALA A 98 -1.90 4.51 -12.82
N ARG A 99 -0.56 4.55 -12.67
CA ARG A 99 0.28 3.35 -12.76
C ARG A 99 0.11 2.38 -11.59
N ARG A 100 -0.39 2.84 -10.44
CA ARG A 100 -0.63 2.01 -9.26
C ARG A 100 -1.97 1.29 -9.29
N MET A 101 -3.01 1.89 -9.86
CA MET A 101 -4.37 1.37 -9.74
C MET A 101 -4.52 -0.03 -10.35
N GLY A 102 -5.37 -0.85 -9.74
CA GLY A 102 -5.58 -2.23 -10.18
C GLY A 102 -4.45 -3.17 -9.79
N LYS A 103 -3.58 -2.81 -8.83
CA LYS A 103 -2.45 -3.64 -8.43
C LYS A 103 -2.49 -4.01 -6.95
N VAL A 104 -2.03 -5.23 -6.68
CA VAL A 104 -1.66 -5.72 -5.35
C VAL A 104 -0.16 -5.99 -5.39
N ILE A 105 0.60 -5.30 -4.55
CA ILE A 105 2.07 -5.26 -4.59
C ILE A 105 2.60 -5.80 -3.27
N ARG A 106 3.50 -6.79 -3.32
CA ARG A 106 4.39 -7.11 -2.20
C ARG A 106 5.70 -6.37 -2.41
N ALA A 107 6.13 -5.62 -1.41
CA ALA A 107 7.42 -4.95 -1.38
C ALA A 107 8.28 -5.54 -0.27
N SER A 108 9.43 -6.12 -0.64
CA SER A 108 10.39 -6.73 0.29
C SER A 108 11.81 -6.28 -0.06
N HIS A 109 12.80 -6.64 0.76
CA HIS A 109 14.20 -6.32 0.48
C HIS A 109 14.68 -6.84 -0.88
N GLY A 110 14.19 -8.01 -1.31
CA GLY A 110 14.59 -8.65 -2.57
C GLY A 110 13.98 -8.03 -3.82
N GLY A 111 12.95 -7.20 -3.70
CA GLY A 111 12.29 -6.57 -4.85
C GLY A 111 10.80 -6.39 -4.63
N LEU A 112 10.07 -6.41 -5.73
CA LEU A 112 8.64 -6.22 -5.81
C LEU A 112 8.01 -7.42 -6.51
N ALA A 113 6.91 -7.93 -5.96
CA ALA A 113 6.06 -8.90 -6.63
C ALA A 113 4.67 -8.29 -6.82
N VAL A 114 4.11 -8.43 -8.01
CA VAL A 114 2.96 -7.62 -8.46
C VAL A 114 1.90 -8.50 -9.08
N TRP A 115 0.72 -8.48 -8.49
CA TRP A 115 -0.51 -8.87 -9.16
C TRP A 115 -1.14 -7.64 -9.82
N SER A 116 -1.51 -7.76 -11.08
CA SER A 116 -2.26 -6.74 -11.81
C SER A 116 -3.65 -7.24 -12.17
N LEU A 117 -4.62 -6.35 -12.19
CA LEU A 117 -5.97 -6.63 -12.66
C LEU A 117 -5.91 -7.26 -14.06
N HIS A 118 -6.61 -8.38 -14.24
CA HIS A 118 -6.62 -9.21 -15.47
C HIS A 118 -5.31 -9.93 -15.81
N ALA A 119 -4.23 -9.76 -15.06
CA ALA A 119 -3.02 -10.55 -15.26
C ALA A 119 -3.23 -11.99 -14.73
N GLU A 120 -2.71 -12.95 -15.48
CA GLU A 120 -2.74 -14.37 -15.10
C GLU A 120 -1.59 -14.77 -14.19
N LYS A 121 -0.47 -14.03 -14.27
CA LYS A 121 0.78 -14.33 -13.58
C LYS A 121 1.25 -13.13 -12.77
N GLU A 122 1.96 -13.43 -11.71
CA GLU A 122 2.68 -12.46 -10.90
C GLU A 122 3.88 -11.94 -11.69
N GLU A 123 4.12 -10.64 -11.61
CA GLU A 123 5.30 -10.00 -12.18
C GLU A 123 6.29 -9.69 -11.07
N LEU A 124 7.57 -10.04 -11.29
CA LEU A 124 8.66 -9.70 -10.39
C LEU A 124 9.42 -8.50 -10.96
N LEU A 125 9.65 -7.49 -10.14
CA LEU A 125 10.40 -6.30 -10.49
C LEU A 125 11.53 -6.10 -9.47
N ASP A 126 12.70 -5.70 -9.97
CA ASP A 126 13.79 -5.24 -9.11
C ASP A 126 13.51 -3.84 -8.57
N TRP A 127 14.26 -3.44 -7.56
CA TRP A 127 14.28 -2.05 -7.15
C TRP A 127 15.11 -1.21 -8.12
N ASP A 128 14.61 -0.02 -8.48
CA ASP A 128 15.39 1.03 -9.16
C ASP A 128 16.61 1.50 -8.33
#